data_AF-A0A2L2TFK4-F1
#
_entry.id   AF-A0A2L2TFK4-F1
#
_cell.length_a   1.000
_cell.length_b   1.000
_cell.length_c   1.000
_cell.angle_alpha   90.00
_cell.angle_beta   90.00
_cell.angle_gamma   90.00
#
_symmetry.space_group_name_H-M   'P 1'
#
loop_
_entity.id
_entity.type
_entity.pdbx_description
1 polymer ?
#
loop_
_entity_poly.entity_id
_entity_poly.type
_entity_poly.pdbx_seq_one_letter_code
_entity_poly.pdbx_strand_id
1 'polypeptide(L)'
;MCQFTHNYDEQPVPAVDVGDETPFPWHLPICDAHCHPTDTMDSIQDIPSMRAAALTIMATRAQDQDLVAEVANKHSNHDPKQLFQNNSDQSNAWVVPSFGWHPWFSHLLYDDSADVPTYRPTSGSDADTDNAAKQAHYNAVLQPEPSLDFVASLPTPIAVSTFLKETESRLSANPHALVGEIGVDKAFRLPEPWNPSEQAERDSTLTPGGREGRYLSPHRVRIEHQRAILAAQLRLAAKTRRAVSVHGVQAHGVLHDTLADTWKGHEREVITRRKRRLVAKGAEDFSDEEDEEDSEKPYPPRICLHSFSASVEVLKQYLNPTIPARIFVSLSAAVNLSTDASCTKIDEVLRALPDDSVLIESDLHIAGEHMEKALEDMYRHVCEVKGWELEEGVKKIAKNYEEFIFGQ
;
A
#
# COMPACT_ATOMS: atom_id res chain seq x y z
N MET A 1 -0.39 -12.20 -2.17
CA MET A 1 0.57 -11.83 -1.11
C MET A 1 -0.14 -11.05 -0.01
N CYS A 2 -0.99 -10.05 -0.28
CA CYS A 2 -1.95 -9.46 0.69
C CYS A 2 -3.08 -10.38 1.23
N GLN A 3 -3.01 -11.71 1.03
CA GLN A 3 -3.92 -12.71 1.61
C GLN A 3 -3.17 -14.03 1.74
N PHE A 4 -2.10 -14.03 2.54
CA PHE A 4 -1.57 -15.25 3.14
C PHE A 4 -2.46 -15.63 4.33
N THR A 5 -3.69 -16.07 4.05
CA THR A 5 -4.64 -16.55 5.08
C THR A 5 -4.30 -17.96 5.59
N HIS A 6 -3.16 -18.55 5.22
CA HIS A 6 -2.93 -19.99 5.40
C HIS A 6 -1.52 -20.38 5.84
N ASN A 7 -0.86 -19.64 6.73
CA ASN A 7 0.36 -20.20 7.35
C ASN A 7 0.69 -19.75 8.78
N TYR A 8 -0.13 -18.92 9.44
CA TYR A 8 0.12 -18.61 10.85
C TYR A 8 -0.29 -19.74 11.81
N ASP A 9 -1.22 -20.63 11.42
CA ASP A 9 -1.74 -21.68 12.30
C ASP A 9 -0.98 -23.02 12.26
N GLU A 10 -0.05 -23.25 11.31
CA GLU A 10 0.54 -24.58 11.12
C GLU A 10 2.08 -24.65 11.06
N GLN A 11 2.80 -23.58 11.37
CA GLN A 11 4.26 -23.68 11.53
C GLN A 11 4.67 -23.47 12.99
N PRO A 12 5.27 -24.48 13.66
CA PRO A 12 5.90 -24.24 14.94
C PRO A 12 6.99 -23.20 14.73
N VAL A 13 6.78 -22.02 15.31
CA VAL A 13 7.81 -20.99 15.44
C VAL A 13 9.01 -21.67 16.08
N PRO A 14 10.21 -21.66 15.44
CA PRO A 14 11.38 -22.17 16.11
C PRO A 14 11.55 -21.37 17.39
N ALA A 15 11.50 -22.05 18.54
CA ALA A 15 11.78 -21.45 19.83
C ALA A 15 13.23 -20.96 19.79
N VAL A 16 13.40 -19.67 19.50
CA VAL A 16 14.67 -18.98 19.69
C VAL A 16 14.83 -18.81 21.20
N ASP A 17 15.93 -19.35 21.71
CA ASP A 17 16.33 -19.32 23.11
C ASP A 17 16.28 -17.88 23.62
N VAL A 18 15.42 -17.58 24.60
CA VAL A 18 15.17 -16.23 25.12
C VAL A 18 16.35 -15.84 26.03
N GLY A 19 17.45 -15.43 25.41
CA GLY A 19 18.58 -14.79 26.07
C GLY A 19 18.37 -13.27 26.10
N ASP A 20 18.19 -12.71 27.29
CA ASP A 20 18.50 -11.30 27.66
C ASP A 20 18.15 -10.21 26.61
N GLU A 21 17.00 -10.32 25.94
CA GLU A 21 16.57 -9.29 25.00
C GLU A 21 16.18 -8.01 25.73
N THR A 22 16.73 -6.88 25.27
CA THR A 22 16.30 -5.56 25.73
C THR A 22 14.79 -5.40 25.55
N PRO A 23 14.05 -4.93 26.58
CA PRO A 23 12.62 -4.70 26.46
C PRO A 23 12.29 -3.78 25.29
N PHE A 24 11.26 -4.12 24.50
CA PHE A 24 10.88 -3.27 23.37
C PHE A 24 10.30 -1.94 23.88
N PRO A 25 10.71 -0.80 23.31
CA PRO A 25 10.37 0.52 23.85
C PRO A 25 8.98 0.97 23.38
N TRP A 26 7.95 0.24 23.80
CA TRP A 26 6.54 0.54 23.52
C TRP A 26 6.03 1.87 24.11
N HIS A 27 6.86 2.55 24.90
CA HIS A 27 6.60 3.93 25.36
C HIS A 27 6.87 4.98 24.27
N LEU A 28 7.48 4.56 23.15
CA LEU A 28 7.71 5.36 21.95
C LEU A 28 6.60 5.10 20.91
N PRO A 29 6.38 6.03 19.97
CA PRO A 29 5.32 5.90 18.96
C PRO A 29 5.63 4.80 17.93
N ILE A 30 5.14 3.58 18.18
CA ILE A 30 5.22 2.47 17.23
C ILE A 30 4.16 2.67 16.14
N CYS A 31 4.59 2.76 14.90
CA CYS A 31 3.71 3.03 13.77
C CYS A 31 3.68 1.83 12.80
N ASP A 32 2.48 1.49 12.34
CA ASP A 32 2.23 0.55 11.26
C ASP A 32 1.87 1.33 9.98
N ALA A 33 2.76 1.31 8.99
CA ALA A 33 2.60 1.99 7.71
C ALA A 33 1.60 1.32 6.76
N HIS A 34 1.21 0.07 7.02
CA HIS A 34 0.33 -0.68 6.13
C HIS A 34 -0.24 -1.93 6.81
N CYS A 35 -1.56 -1.95 6.99
CA CYS A 35 -2.27 -3.15 7.42
C CYS A 35 -3.70 -3.22 6.86
N HIS A 36 -4.33 -4.38 7.03
CA HIS A 36 -5.66 -4.69 6.49
C HIS A 36 -6.63 -5.19 7.57
N PRO A 37 -6.76 -4.57 8.75
CA PRO A 37 -7.59 -5.11 9.83
C PRO A 37 -9.09 -5.15 9.47
N THR A 38 -9.52 -4.42 8.44
CA THR A 38 -10.88 -4.50 7.88
C THR A 38 -11.15 -5.76 7.06
N ASP A 39 -10.14 -6.59 6.78
CA ASP A 39 -10.34 -7.92 6.21
C ASP A 39 -10.95 -8.90 7.24
N THR A 40 -10.76 -8.64 8.53
CA THR A 40 -11.38 -9.37 9.64
C THR A 40 -11.99 -8.39 10.64
N MET A 41 -13.23 -7.97 10.40
CA MET A 41 -13.90 -6.92 11.18
C MET A 41 -14.04 -7.24 12.67
N ASP A 42 -14.06 -8.52 13.04
CA ASP A 42 -14.11 -8.96 14.44
C ASP A 42 -12.87 -8.52 15.24
N SER A 43 -11.71 -8.33 14.58
CA SER A 43 -10.47 -7.89 15.25
C SER A 43 -10.42 -6.38 15.53
N ILE A 44 -11.29 -5.58 14.88
CA ILE A 44 -11.29 -4.11 15.03
C ILE A 44 -11.54 -3.68 16.47
N GLN A 45 -12.25 -4.51 17.26
CA GLN A 45 -12.50 -4.24 18.68
C GLN A 45 -11.23 -4.22 19.54
N ASP A 46 -10.11 -4.76 19.04
CA ASP A 46 -8.84 -4.83 19.76
C ASP A 46 -8.02 -3.54 19.63
N ILE A 47 -8.28 -2.72 18.61
CA ILE A 47 -7.55 -1.46 18.32
C ILE A 47 -7.46 -0.52 19.55
N PRO A 48 -8.52 -0.28 20.34
CA PRO A 48 -8.43 0.54 21.56
C PRO A 48 -7.48 0.01 22.64
N SER A 49 -7.10 -1.27 22.61
CA SER A 49 -6.20 -1.88 23.59
C SER A 49 -4.77 -2.06 23.06
N MET A 50 -4.56 -1.76 21.77
CA MET A 50 -3.24 -1.82 21.17
C MET A 50 -2.33 -0.71 21.71
N ARG A 51 -1.06 -1.06 21.84
CA ARG A 51 0.09 -0.25 22.20
C ARG A 51 0.71 0.44 20.98
N ALA A 52 0.44 -0.06 19.77
CA ALA A 52 0.78 0.64 18.55
C ALA A 52 0.13 2.04 18.56
N ALA A 53 0.92 3.07 18.28
CA ALA A 53 0.49 4.45 18.37
C ALA A 53 -0.29 4.88 17.12
N ALA A 54 0.07 4.38 15.94
CA ALA A 54 -0.61 4.69 14.69
C ALA A 54 -0.72 3.47 13.77
N LEU A 55 -1.86 3.34 13.09
CA LEU A 55 -2.15 2.29 12.11
C LEU A 55 -2.64 2.91 10.80
N THR A 56 -1.93 2.67 9.69
CA THR A 56 -2.44 3.02 8.35
C THR A 56 -3.17 1.82 7.76
N ILE A 57 -4.50 1.90 7.72
CA ILE A 57 -5.36 0.80 7.26
C ILE A 57 -5.73 1.00 5.78
N MET A 58 -5.60 -0.06 4.98
CA MET A 58 -5.73 0.00 3.54
C MET A 58 -7.06 -0.57 3.06
N ALA A 59 -7.80 0.20 2.26
CA ALA A 59 -8.86 -0.34 1.44
C ALA A 59 -8.25 -1.01 0.19
N THR A 60 -8.76 -2.19 -0.16
CA THR A 60 -8.23 -3.00 -1.26
C THR A 60 -9.24 -3.18 -2.39
N ARG A 61 -10.55 -3.16 -2.08
CA ARG A 61 -11.64 -3.54 -3.00
C ARG A 61 -12.90 -2.73 -2.74
N ALA A 62 -13.99 -3.00 -3.44
CA ALA A 62 -15.23 -2.25 -3.24
C ALA A 62 -15.78 -2.36 -1.80
N GLN A 63 -15.67 -3.55 -1.21
CA GLN A 63 -16.34 -3.93 0.03
C GLN A 63 -15.73 -3.30 1.28
N ASP A 64 -14.46 -2.90 1.25
CA ASP A 64 -13.75 -2.38 2.42
C ASP A 64 -13.56 -0.85 2.41
N GLN A 65 -13.93 -0.14 1.33
CA GLN A 65 -13.80 1.33 1.26
C GLN A 65 -14.55 2.04 2.40
N ASP A 66 -15.81 1.67 2.62
CA ASP A 66 -16.63 2.29 3.67
C ASP A 66 -16.26 1.76 5.05
N LEU A 67 -15.86 0.49 5.17
CA LEU A 67 -15.38 -0.08 6.44
C LEU A 67 -14.14 0.66 6.93
N VAL A 68 -13.17 0.91 6.06
CA VAL A 68 -11.95 1.68 6.37
C VAL A 68 -12.30 3.10 6.82
N ALA A 69 -13.23 3.77 6.12
CA ALA A 69 -13.68 5.10 6.52
C ALA A 69 -14.36 5.09 7.90
N GLU A 70 -15.22 4.11 8.17
CA GLU A 70 -15.91 3.97 9.45
C GLU A 70 -14.96 3.70 10.62
N VAL A 71 -13.99 2.81 10.43
CA VAL A 71 -12.97 2.50 11.46
C VAL A 71 -12.12 3.74 11.73
N ALA A 72 -11.61 4.41 10.69
CA ALA A 72 -10.82 5.63 10.87
C ALA A 72 -11.59 6.75 11.61
N ASN A 73 -12.88 6.92 11.30
CA ASN A 73 -13.71 7.90 11.99
C ASN A 73 -13.87 7.59 13.49
N LYS A 74 -14.04 6.30 13.85
CA LYS A 74 -14.15 5.84 15.24
C LYS A 74 -12.85 6.02 16.04
N HIS A 75 -11.69 5.94 15.37
CA HIS A 75 -10.35 6.04 15.97
C HIS A 75 -9.59 7.27 15.49
N SER A 76 -10.30 8.38 15.29
CA SER A 76 -9.71 9.64 14.88
C SER A 76 -8.94 10.31 16.02
N ASN A 77 -7.84 10.99 15.69
CA ASN A 77 -7.06 11.79 16.64
C ASN A 77 -7.18 13.27 16.25
N HIS A 78 -7.56 14.12 17.21
CA HIS A 78 -7.74 15.56 16.98
C HIS A 78 -6.43 16.32 16.82
N ASP A 79 -5.32 15.80 17.37
CA ASP A 79 -3.99 16.37 17.20
C ASP A 79 -2.96 15.26 16.99
N PRO A 80 -2.92 14.66 15.78
CA PRO A 80 -2.06 13.51 15.52
C PRO A 80 -0.56 13.87 15.56
N LYS A 81 -0.18 15.16 15.52
CA LYS A 81 1.21 15.59 15.69
C LYS A 81 1.71 15.41 17.12
N GLN A 82 0.82 15.46 18.13
CA GLN A 82 1.21 15.20 19.51
C GLN A 82 1.66 13.75 19.73
N LEU A 83 1.23 12.82 18.87
CA LEU A 83 1.64 11.42 18.91
C LEU A 83 3.17 11.23 18.79
N PHE A 84 3.83 12.12 18.05
CA PHE A 84 5.26 12.06 17.78
C PHE A 84 6.08 12.93 18.76
N GLN A 85 5.41 13.61 19.69
CA GLN A 85 6.05 14.34 20.77
C GLN A 85 6.21 13.39 21.97
N ASN A 86 7.37 13.38 22.64
CA ASN A 86 7.80 12.41 23.68
C ASN A 86 6.93 12.30 24.97
N ASN A 87 5.61 12.50 24.91
CA ASN A 87 4.68 12.63 26.03
C ASN A 87 3.30 12.01 25.72
N SER A 88 3.22 10.80 25.18
CA SER A 88 1.92 10.15 24.96
C SER A 88 1.66 9.01 25.96
N ASP A 89 0.95 9.33 27.04
CA ASP A 89 0.13 8.38 27.82
C ASP A 89 -1.17 8.00 27.06
N GLN A 90 -1.14 8.00 25.72
CA GLN A 90 -2.35 7.75 24.93
C GLN A 90 -2.62 6.26 24.83
N SER A 91 -3.81 5.87 25.30
CA SER A 91 -4.27 4.49 25.35
C SER A 91 -4.83 3.96 24.03
N ASN A 92 -4.94 4.79 22.99
CA ASN A 92 -5.65 4.41 21.76
C ASN A 92 -4.82 4.73 20.51
N ALA A 93 -4.69 3.74 19.63
CA ALA A 93 -4.06 3.91 18.32
C ALA A 93 -4.82 4.93 17.45
N TRP A 94 -4.08 5.83 16.80
CA TRP A 94 -4.61 6.68 15.73
C TRP A 94 -4.71 5.88 14.43
N VAL A 95 -5.90 5.86 13.82
CA VAL A 95 -6.11 5.18 12.54
C VAL A 95 -6.08 6.17 11.39
N VAL A 96 -5.18 5.92 10.43
CA VAL A 96 -5.07 6.65 9.16
C VAL A 96 -5.71 5.81 8.06
N PRO A 97 -6.79 6.26 7.41
CA PRO A 97 -7.39 5.52 6.33
C PRO A 97 -6.62 5.73 5.03
N SER A 98 -6.52 4.69 4.22
CA SER A 98 -5.98 4.74 2.87
C SER A 98 -7.01 4.16 1.90
N PHE A 99 -7.33 4.92 0.85
CA PHE A 99 -8.39 4.56 -0.10
C PHE A 99 -7.79 4.28 -1.48
N GLY A 100 -8.02 3.08 -1.99
CA GLY A 100 -7.43 2.61 -3.23
C GLY A 100 -8.10 1.34 -3.72
N TRP A 101 -7.84 1.02 -4.99
CA TRP A 101 -8.29 -0.19 -5.63
C TRP A 101 -7.08 -1.02 -6.02
N HIS A 102 -6.95 -2.16 -5.35
CA HIS A 102 -5.81 -3.04 -5.48
C HIS A 102 -5.75 -3.68 -6.89
N PRO A 103 -4.56 -3.90 -7.49
CA PRO A 103 -4.42 -4.51 -8.82
C PRO A 103 -5.13 -5.85 -8.98
N TRP A 104 -5.30 -6.62 -7.91
CA TRP A 104 -6.04 -7.88 -7.94
C TRP A 104 -7.48 -7.72 -8.41
N PHE A 105 -8.11 -6.62 -8.01
CA PHE A 105 -9.51 -6.32 -8.32
C PHE A 105 -9.66 -5.36 -9.49
N SER A 106 -8.56 -4.93 -10.14
CA SER A 106 -8.62 -3.97 -11.25
C SER A 106 -9.45 -4.44 -12.45
N HIS A 107 -9.66 -5.75 -12.61
CA HIS A 107 -10.59 -6.34 -13.59
C HIS A 107 -12.05 -5.95 -13.37
N LEU A 108 -12.41 -5.41 -12.20
CA LEU A 108 -13.76 -4.93 -11.90
C LEU A 108 -13.97 -3.47 -12.34
N LEU A 109 -12.91 -2.81 -12.81
CA LEU A 109 -12.94 -1.43 -13.27
C LEU A 109 -12.73 -1.37 -14.78
N TYR A 110 -13.39 -0.41 -15.44
CA TYR A 110 -13.06 -0.02 -16.81
C TYR A 110 -12.74 1.47 -16.88
N ASP A 111 -11.85 1.84 -17.81
CA ASP A 111 -11.56 3.23 -18.12
C ASP A 111 -12.66 3.78 -19.03
N ASP A 112 -13.57 4.57 -18.45
CA ASP A 112 -14.66 5.23 -19.13
C ASP A 112 -14.24 6.51 -19.88
N SER A 113 -12.98 6.93 -19.72
CA SER A 113 -12.39 8.05 -20.46
C SER A 113 -11.59 7.64 -21.69
N ALA A 114 -11.34 6.33 -21.87
CA ALA A 114 -10.63 5.80 -23.03
C ALA A 114 -11.41 6.05 -24.33
N ASP A 115 -10.70 6.27 -25.46
CA ASP A 115 -11.31 6.42 -26.78
C ASP A 115 -12.25 5.25 -27.13
N VAL A 116 -11.87 4.04 -26.70
CA VAL A 116 -12.66 2.82 -26.83
C VAL A 116 -12.70 2.12 -25.47
N PRO A 117 -13.70 2.42 -24.62
CA PRO A 117 -13.86 1.75 -23.34
C PRO A 117 -14.12 0.25 -23.53
N THR A 118 -13.55 -0.57 -22.67
CA THR A 118 -13.70 -2.04 -22.71
C THR A 118 -15.08 -2.50 -22.27
N TYR A 119 -15.81 -1.66 -21.53
CA TYR A 119 -17.20 -1.87 -21.16
C TYR A 119 -18.04 -0.67 -21.61
N ARG A 120 -19.21 -0.93 -22.18
CA ARG A 120 -20.18 0.09 -22.57
C ARG A 120 -21.52 -0.26 -21.92
N PRO A 121 -21.98 0.52 -20.93
CA PRO A 121 -23.28 0.30 -20.32
C PRO A 121 -24.38 0.41 -21.37
N THR A 122 -25.23 -0.59 -21.45
CA THR A 122 -26.35 -0.62 -22.39
C THR A 122 -27.61 -0.23 -21.63
N SER A 123 -27.84 1.08 -21.51
CA SER A 123 -28.98 1.62 -20.74
C SER A 123 -30.31 1.17 -21.36
N GLY A 124 -30.99 0.21 -20.73
CA GLY A 124 -32.32 -0.24 -21.11
C GLY A 124 -32.38 -1.35 -22.17
N SER A 125 -31.28 -2.09 -22.41
CA SER A 125 -31.28 -3.30 -23.23
C SER A 125 -31.76 -4.53 -22.46
N ASP A 126 -31.99 -5.63 -23.18
CA ASP A 126 -32.22 -6.94 -22.58
C ASP A 126 -30.95 -7.49 -21.89
N ALA A 127 -31.13 -8.48 -21.02
CA ALA A 127 -30.06 -9.08 -20.24
C ALA A 127 -28.95 -9.71 -21.10
N ASP A 128 -29.27 -10.13 -22.33
CA ASP A 128 -28.32 -10.73 -23.26
C ASP A 128 -27.30 -9.69 -23.76
N THR A 129 -27.75 -8.47 -24.02
CA THR A 129 -26.87 -7.37 -24.43
C THR A 129 -25.92 -6.97 -23.29
N ASP A 130 -26.44 -6.87 -22.05
CA ASP A 130 -25.63 -6.56 -20.86
C ASP A 130 -24.56 -7.64 -20.61
N ASN A 131 -24.94 -8.92 -20.76
CA ASN A 131 -24.01 -10.05 -20.67
C ASN A 131 -22.93 -10.00 -21.76
N ALA A 132 -23.28 -9.62 -22.99
CA ALA A 132 -22.31 -9.47 -24.07
C ALA A 132 -21.32 -8.31 -23.81
N ALA A 133 -21.78 -7.18 -23.29
CA ALA A 133 -20.92 -6.06 -22.92
C ALA A 133 -19.97 -6.44 -21.77
N LYS A 134 -20.48 -7.16 -20.76
CA LYS A 134 -19.70 -7.71 -19.66
C LYS A 134 -18.65 -8.71 -20.16
N GLN A 135 -19.02 -9.62 -21.07
CA GLN A 135 -18.08 -10.56 -21.70
C GLN A 135 -16.97 -9.84 -22.47
N ALA A 136 -17.32 -8.82 -23.26
CA ALA A 136 -16.35 -8.05 -24.03
C ALA A 136 -15.29 -7.42 -23.11
N HIS A 137 -15.72 -6.85 -21.98
CA HIS A 137 -14.81 -6.29 -20.99
C HIS A 137 -13.84 -7.34 -20.43
N TYR A 138 -14.36 -8.44 -19.89
CA TYR A 138 -13.52 -9.45 -19.24
C TYR A 138 -12.60 -10.18 -20.23
N ASN A 139 -13.01 -10.39 -21.48
CA ASN A 139 -12.12 -10.89 -22.53
C ASN A 139 -10.97 -9.92 -22.82
N ALA A 140 -11.26 -8.61 -22.82
CA ALA A 140 -10.27 -7.58 -23.08
C ALA A 140 -9.24 -7.45 -21.94
N VAL A 141 -9.65 -7.61 -20.68
CA VAL A 141 -8.78 -7.32 -19.52
C VAL A 141 -8.18 -8.55 -18.85
N LEU A 142 -8.71 -9.75 -19.08
CA LEU A 142 -8.18 -10.99 -18.52
C LEU A 142 -7.32 -11.79 -19.53
N GLN A 143 -6.39 -12.56 -19.00
CA GLN A 143 -5.59 -13.53 -19.76
C GLN A 143 -5.31 -14.81 -18.94
N PRO A 144 -5.49 -16.01 -19.52
CA PRO A 144 -6.15 -16.28 -20.81
C PRO A 144 -7.60 -15.79 -20.82
N GLU A 145 -8.24 -15.74 -21.99
CA GLU A 145 -9.65 -15.35 -22.10
C GLU A 145 -10.54 -16.27 -21.25
N PRO A 146 -11.46 -15.72 -20.45
CA PRO A 146 -12.34 -16.50 -19.58
C PRO A 146 -13.48 -17.18 -20.33
N SER A 147 -14.00 -18.26 -19.74
CA SER A 147 -15.25 -18.87 -20.21
C SER A 147 -16.46 -17.98 -19.91
N LEU A 148 -17.57 -18.25 -20.59
CA LEU A 148 -18.85 -17.56 -20.33
C LEU A 148 -19.29 -17.74 -18.87
N ASP A 149 -19.18 -18.96 -18.33
CA ASP A 149 -19.58 -19.29 -16.95
C ASP A 149 -18.71 -18.54 -15.92
N PHE A 150 -17.41 -18.42 -16.18
CA PHE A 150 -16.51 -17.66 -15.31
C PHE A 150 -16.90 -16.18 -15.29
N VAL A 151 -17.15 -15.58 -16.47
CA VAL A 151 -17.61 -14.19 -16.56
C VAL A 151 -18.98 -13.98 -15.91
N ALA A 152 -19.90 -14.93 -16.07
CA ALA A 152 -21.22 -14.85 -15.43
C ALA A 152 -21.10 -14.70 -13.90
N SER A 153 -20.10 -15.34 -13.29
CA SER A 153 -19.85 -15.28 -11.84
C SER A 153 -19.23 -13.96 -11.33
N LEU A 154 -18.55 -13.20 -12.20
CA LEU A 154 -17.95 -11.92 -11.84
C LEU A 154 -19.02 -10.83 -11.75
N PRO A 155 -18.83 -9.72 -11.01
CA PRO A 155 -19.81 -8.64 -10.98
C PRO A 155 -19.77 -7.82 -12.30
N THR A 156 -20.71 -6.90 -12.47
CA THR A 156 -20.67 -5.94 -13.58
C THR A 156 -19.54 -4.92 -13.34
N PRO A 157 -18.68 -4.63 -14.34
CA PRO A 157 -17.61 -3.65 -14.19
C PRO A 157 -18.15 -2.25 -13.87
N ILE A 158 -17.42 -1.52 -13.03
CA ILE A 158 -17.75 -0.13 -12.67
C ILE A 158 -16.78 0.85 -13.34
N ALA A 159 -17.26 2.06 -13.63
CA ALA A 159 -16.44 3.10 -14.24
C ALA A 159 -15.36 3.58 -13.24
N VAL A 160 -14.11 3.65 -13.68
CA VAL A 160 -13.01 4.16 -12.83
C VAL A 160 -13.29 5.59 -12.36
N SER A 161 -13.91 6.44 -13.19
CA SER A 161 -14.29 7.80 -12.82
C SER A 161 -15.27 7.86 -11.64
N THR A 162 -16.17 6.88 -11.53
CA THR A 162 -17.16 6.81 -10.45
C THR A 162 -16.46 6.50 -9.13
N PHE A 163 -15.62 5.46 -9.13
CA PHE A 163 -14.79 5.13 -7.97
C PHE A 163 -13.90 6.31 -7.54
N LEU A 164 -13.19 6.95 -8.48
CA LEU A 164 -12.29 8.06 -8.17
C LEU A 164 -13.02 9.26 -7.56
N LYS A 165 -14.25 9.55 -7.99
CA LYS A 165 -15.07 10.63 -7.41
C LYS A 165 -15.44 10.35 -5.96
N GLU A 166 -15.79 9.10 -5.65
CA GLU A 166 -16.08 8.70 -4.26
C GLU A 166 -14.82 8.74 -3.41
N THR A 167 -13.69 8.26 -3.93
CA THR A 167 -12.38 8.34 -3.26
C THR A 167 -11.98 9.79 -2.99
N GLU A 168 -12.16 10.71 -3.94
CA GLU A 168 -11.90 12.14 -3.74
C GLU A 168 -12.75 12.72 -2.60
N SER A 169 -14.02 12.31 -2.48
CA SER A 169 -14.88 12.69 -1.35
C SER A 169 -14.36 12.15 -0.02
N ARG A 170 -13.90 10.89 0.03
CA ARG A 170 -13.33 10.28 1.25
C ARG A 170 -12.02 10.97 1.66
N LEU A 171 -11.16 11.31 0.71
CA LEU A 171 -9.92 12.06 0.94
C LEU A 171 -10.17 13.48 1.43
N SER A 172 -11.26 14.12 0.97
CA SER A 172 -11.66 15.45 1.45
C SER A 172 -12.18 15.41 2.89
N ALA A 173 -12.90 14.35 3.25
CA ALA A 173 -13.41 14.13 4.60
C ALA A 173 -12.30 13.74 5.61
N ASN A 174 -11.17 13.21 5.13
CA ASN A 174 -10.07 12.71 5.97
C ASN A 174 -8.75 13.42 5.60
N PRO A 175 -8.38 14.51 6.29
CA PRO A 175 -7.23 15.33 5.93
C PRO A 175 -5.86 14.64 5.91
N HIS A 176 -5.72 13.50 6.57
CA HIS A 176 -4.48 12.71 6.61
C HIS A 176 -4.56 11.40 5.84
N ALA A 177 -5.68 11.15 5.14
CA ALA A 177 -5.86 9.92 4.39
C ALA A 177 -4.86 9.79 3.24
N LEU A 178 -4.52 8.55 2.91
CA LEU A 178 -3.65 8.19 1.80
C LEU A 178 -4.46 7.68 0.60
N VAL A 179 -3.77 7.53 -0.53
CA VAL A 179 -4.28 6.75 -1.66
C VAL A 179 -3.55 5.41 -1.71
N GLY A 180 -4.26 4.32 -1.48
CA GLY A 180 -3.70 2.99 -1.33
C GLY A 180 -4.74 2.00 -0.80
N GLU A 181 -4.58 0.70 -1.01
CA GLU A 181 -3.46 0.07 -1.70
C GLU A 181 -3.67 0.08 -3.23
N ILE A 182 -2.72 0.65 -3.97
CA ILE A 182 -2.76 0.74 -5.44
C ILE A 182 -1.51 0.10 -6.02
N GLY A 183 -1.49 -0.37 -7.26
CA GLY A 183 -0.24 -0.88 -7.81
C GLY A 183 -0.37 -1.80 -9.01
N VAL A 184 0.62 -2.68 -9.16
CA VAL A 184 0.64 -3.74 -10.18
C VAL A 184 1.09 -5.07 -9.58
N ASP A 185 0.40 -6.14 -9.95
CA ASP A 185 0.71 -7.51 -9.58
C ASP A 185 0.65 -8.42 -10.79
N LYS A 186 1.82 -8.88 -11.26
CA LYS A 186 1.91 -9.83 -12.37
C LYS A 186 1.63 -11.27 -11.92
N ALA A 187 1.85 -11.58 -10.64
CA ALA A 187 1.82 -12.92 -10.09
C ALA A 187 0.41 -13.40 -9.71
N PHE A 188 -0.49 -12.47 -9.35
CA PHE A 188 -1.82 -12.79 -8.89
C PHE A 188 -2.69 -13.43 -9.97
N ARG A 189 -3.50 -14.40 -9.55
CA ARG A 189 -4.53 -15.05 -10.35
C ARG A 189 -5.87 -14.87 -9.64
N LEU A 190 -6.94 -14.66 -10.39
CA LEU A 190 -8.28 -14.48 -9.83
C LEU A 190 -8.73 -15.77 -9.12
N PRO A 191 -9.42 -15.69 -7.97
CA PRO A 191 -10.00 -16.87 -7.35
C PRO A 191 -11.08 -17.48 -8.24
N GLU A 192 -11.26 -18.80 -8.14
CA GLU A 192 -12.37 -19.51 -8.75
C GLU A 192 -13.72 -19.01 -8.18
N PRO A 193 -14.82 -19.15 -8.92
CA PRO A 193 -16.15 -18.90 -8.39
C PRO A 193 -16.43 -19.81 -7.20
N TRP A 194 -17.18 -19.33 -6.21
CA TRP A 194 -17.65 -20.18 -5.12
C TRP A 194 -18.47 -21.35 -5.67
N ASN A 195 -18.16 -22.56 -5.21
CA ASN A 195 -19.12 -23.65 -5.33
C ASN A 195 -20.15 -23.56 -4.16
N PRO A 196 -21.40 -24.01 -4.35
CA PRO A 196 -22.45 -23.82 -3.34
C PRO A 196 -22.14 -24.43 -1.97
N SER A 197 -21.40 -25.55 -1.93
CA SER A 197 -20.99 -26.19 -0.67
C SER A 197 -19.92 -25.39 0.07
N GLU A 198 -18.87 -24.95 -0.62
CA GLU A 198 -17.80 -24.11 -0.06
C GLU A 198 -18.34 -22.76 0.40
N GLN A 199 -19.31 -22.19 -0.32
CA GLN A 199 -19.95 -20.95 0.08
C GLN A 199 -20.69 -21.08 1.41
N ALA A 200 -21.28 -22.25 1.69
CA ALA A 200 -21.96 -22.52 2.96
C ALA A 200 -20.97 -22.70 4.13
N GLU A 201 -19.74 -23.12 3.85
CA GLU A 201 -18.66 -23.29 4.81
C GLU A 201 -17.74 -22.06 4.91
N ARG A 202 -18.05 -20.99 4.17
CA ARG A 202 -17.30 -19.74 4.17
C ARG A 202 -17.19 -19.17 5.59
N ASP A 203 -15.97 -18.83 5.98
CA ASP A 203 -15.71 -18.09 7.21
C ASP A 203 -16.43 -16.74 7.20
N SER A 204 -17.41 -16.58 8.09
CA SER A 204 -18.22 -15.37 8.20
C SER A 204 -17.50 -14.20 8.85
N THR A 205 -16.36 -14.44 9.51
CA THR A 205 -15.56 -13.39 10.16
C THR A 205 -14.78 -12.55 9.15
N LEU A 206 -14.51 -13.12 7.97
CA LEU A 206 -13.82 -12.43 6.87
C LEU A 206 -14.75 -11.50 6.10
N THR A 207 -14.25 -10.32 5.77
CA THR A 207 -14.94 -9.37 4.89
C THR A 207 -15.04 -9.94 3.47
N PRO A 208 -16.24 -9.99 2.85
CA PRO A 208 -16.43 -10.59 1.53
C PRO A 208 -15.64 -9.91 0.41
N GLY A 209 -15.41 -10.65 -0.67
CA GLY A 209 -14.80 -10.17 -1.92
C GLY A 209 -13.31 -10.48 -2.05
N GLY A 210 -12.69 -11.07 -1.02
CA GLY A 210 -11.30 -11.53 -1.06
C GLY A 210 -11.13 -12.89 -1.73
N ARG A 211 -9.95 -13.50 -1.61
CA ARG A 211 -9.72 -14.90 -2.00
C ARG A 211 -10.48 -15.86 -1.08
N GLU A 212 -10.42 -15.62 0.24
CA GLU A 212 -11.23 -16.37 1.24
C GLU A 212 -11.04 -17.90 1.12
N GLY A 213 -9.78 -18.33 1.00
CA GLY A 213 -9.43 -19.75 0.87
C GLY A 213 -9.67 -20.38 -0.51
N ARG A 214 -10.38 -19.70 -1.42
CA ARG A 214 -10.71 -20.25 -2.75
C ARG A 214 -9.47 -20.62 -3.57
N TYR A 215 -9.63 -21.64 -4.41
CA TYR A 215 -8.64 -22.01 -5.42
C TYR A 215 -8.41 -20.86 -6.40
N LEU A 216 -7.21 -20.81 -6.97
CA LEU A 216 -6.85 -19.79 -7.96
C LEU A 216 -7.09 -20.31 -9.36
N SER A 217 -7.89 -19.58 -10.14
CA SER A 217 -8.13 -19.81 -11.56
C SER A 217 -6.85 -19.57 -12.39
N PRO A 218 -6.81 -19.89 -13.69
CA PRO A 218 -5.68 -19.51 -14.54
C PRO A 218 -5.67 -18.01 -14.90
N HIS A 219 -6.78 -17.29 -14.69
CA HIS A 219 -6.97 -15.93 -15.18
C HIS A 219 -6.18 -14.89 -14.38
N ARG A 220 -5.51 -14.00 -15.10
CA ARG A 220 -4.80 -12.84 -14.56
C ARG A 220 -5.32 -11.59 -15.24
N VAL A 221 -5.26 -10.45 -14.54
CA VAL A 221 -5.49 -9.17 -15.19
C VAL A 221 -4.28 -8.83 -16.06
N ARG A 222 -4.52 -8.42 -17.31
CA ARG A 222 -3.48 -7.94 -18.22
C ARG A 222 -2.77 -6.73 -17.63
N ILE A 223 -1.46 -6.68 -17.80
CA ILE A 223 -0.63 -5.68 -17.12
C ILE A 223 -0.96 -4.27 -17.61
N GLU A 224 -1.33 -4.12 -18.89
CA GLU A 224 -1.74 -2.86 -19.50
C GLU A 224 -2.99 -2.29 -18.82
N HIS A 225 -3.95 -3.14 -18.48
CA HIS A 225 -5.16 -2.74 -17.76
C HIS A 225 -4.83 -2.32 -16.32
N GLN A 226 -3.99 -3.09 -15.62
CA GLN A 226 -3.54 -2.70 -14.28
C GLN A 226 -2.83 -1.34 -14.28
N ARG A 227 -1.96 -1.08 -15.27
CA ARG A 227 -1.27 0.22 -15.44
C ARG A 227 -2.25 1.36 -15.68
N ALA A 228 -3.28 1.17 -16.50
CA ALA A 228 -4.28 2.20 -16.79
C ALA A 228 -5.03 2.60 -15.50
N ILE A 229 -5.47 1.61 -14.72
CA ILE A 229 -6.14 1.83 -13.44
C ILE A 229 -5.19 2.48 -12.42
N LEU A 230 -3.94 2.00 -12.31
CA LEU A 230 -2.93 2.62 -11.45
C LEU A 230 -2.70 4.09 -11.81
N ALA A 231 -2.51 4.40 -13.10
CA ALA A 231 -2.31 5.76 -13.57
C ALA A 231 -3.50 6.68 -13.24
N ALA A 232 -4.73 6.17 -13.26
CA ALA A 232 -5.91 6.94 -12.87
C ALA A 232 -5.90 7.28 -11.36
N GLN A 233 -5.51 6.33 -10.51
CA GLN A 233 -5.40 6.54 -9.07
C GLN A 233 -4.23 7.46 -8.69
N LEU A 234 -3.09 7.35 -9.37
CA LEU A 234 -1.94 8.24 -9.18
C LEU A 234 -2.27 9.69 -9.54
N ARG A 235 -3.05 9.91 -10.61
CA ARG A 235 -3.55 11.25 -10.97
C ARG A 235 -4.43 11.85 -9.87
N LEU A 236 -5.29 11.04 -9.25
CA LEU A 236 -6.09 11.49 -8.11
C LEU A 236 -5.20 11.85 -6.90
N ALA A 237 -4.21 11.00 -6.57
CA ALA A 237 -3.28 11.27 -5.49
C ALA A 237 -2.44 12.54 -5.73
N ALA A 238 -2.01 12.78 -6.97
CA ALA A 238 -1.32 13.98 -7.39
C ALA A 238 -2.22 15.23 -7.22
N LYS A 239 -3.44 15.18 -7.75
CA LYS A 239 -4.45 16.26 -7.64
C LYS A 239 -4.75 16.63 -6.18
N THR A 240 -4.89 15.62 -5.33
CA THR A 240 -5.25 15.78 -3.91
C THR A 240 -4.02 15.90 -2.99
N ARG A 241 -2.81 15.92 -3.55
CA ARG A 241 -1.52 15.97 -2.84
C ARG A 241 -1.40 14.92 -1.72
N ARG A 242 -1.92 13.72 -1.96
CA ARG A 242 -1.88 12.60 -1.00
C ARG A 242 -0.66 11.72 -1.22
N ALA A 243 -0.10 11.21 -0.11
CA ALA A 243 0.88 10.15 -0.19
C ALA A 243 0.22 8.86 -0.71
N VAL A 244 1.01 8.01 -1.36
CA VAL A 244 0.54 6.73 -1.90
C VAL A 244 1.23 5.56 -1.25
N SER A 245 0.49 4.48 -1.03
CA SER A 245 1.01 3.15 -0.66
C SER A 245 0.87 2.22 -1.87
N VAL A 246 1.99 1.71 -2.36
CA VAL A 246 2.07 1.09 -3.69
C VAL A 246 2.50 -0.38 -3.64
N HIS A 247 1.63 -1.25 -4.16
CA HIS A 247 1.86 -2.68 -4.36
C HIS A 247 2.67 -2.98 -5.62
N GLY A 248 3.61 -3.90 -5.51
CA GLY A 248 4.48 -4.27 -6.63
C GLY A 248 5.01 -5.69 -6.58
N VAL A 249 4.33 -6.64 -7.22
CA VAL A 249 4.76 -8.05 -7.24
C VAL A 249 5.08 -8.54 -8.65
N GLN A 250 6.32 -9.02 -8.82
CA GLN A 250 6.86 -9.54 -10.10
C GLN A 250 6.69 -8.58 -11.30
N ALA A 251 6.56 -7.28 -11.03
CA ALA A 251 6.27 -6.24 -12.02
C ALA A 251 7.09 -4.96 -11.78
N HIS A 252 8.23 -5.04 -11.09
CA HIS A 252 8.93 -3.85 -10.58
C HIS A 252 9.31 -2.82 -11.65
N GLY A 253 9.75 -3.26 -12.84
CA GLY A 253 10.04 -2.34 -13.95
C GLY A 253 8.79 -1.63 -14.47
N VAL A 254 7.70 -2.37 -14.65
CA VAL A 254 6.41 -1.81 -15.07
C VAL A 254 5.85 -0.84 -14.04
N LEU A 255 6.00 -1.17 -12.76
CA LEU A 255 5.59 -0.28 -11.67
C LEU A 255 6.39 1.02 -11.71
N HIS A 256 7.72 0.91 -11.75
CA HIS A 256 8.62 2.06 -11.83
C HIS A 256 8.27 2.95 -13.01
N ASP A 257 8.12 2.37 -14.21
CA ASP A 257 7.80 3.13 -15.43
C ASP A 257 6.45 3.86 -15.30
N THR A 258 5.43 3.20 -14.73
CA THR A 258 4.11 3.81 -14.54
C THR A 258 4.14 4.96 -13.54
N LEU A 259 4.95 4.84 -12.48
CA LEU A 259 5.20 5.95 -11.55
C LEU A 259 6.00 7.06 -12.26
N ALA A 260 7.04 6.71 -13.01
CA ALA A 260 7.89 7.66 -13.73
C ALA A 260 7.14 8.48 -14.77
N ASP A 261 6.14 7.89 -15.42
CA ASP A 261 5.24 8.59 -16.33
C ASP A 261 4.52 9.78 -15.64
N THR A 262 4.34 9.76 -14.31
CA THR A 262 3.67 10.85 -13.56
C THR A 262 4.56 12.07 -13.32
N TRP A 263 5.89 11.92 -13.32
CA TRP A 263 6.82 13.03 -13.07
C TRP A 263 7.73 13.34 -14.26
N LYS A 264 7.41 12.80 -15.43
CA LYS A 264 8.15 13.07 -16.65
C LYS A 264 8.12 14.57 -16.99
N GLY A 265 9.30 15.18 -17.11
CA GLY A 265 9.45 16.62 -17.32
C GLY A 265 9.49 17.45 -16.03
N HIS A 266 9.38 16.82 -14.87
CA HIS A 266 9.48 17.44 -13.54
C HIS A 266 10.66 16.90 -12.73
N GLU A 267 11.63 16.25 -13.39
CA GLU A 267 12.81 15.71 -12.74
C GLU A 267 13.69 16.80 -12.12
N ARG A 268 14.22 16.54 -10.92
CA ARG A 268 15.12 17.48 -10.22
C ARG A 268 16.44 17.63 -10.99
N GLU A 269 16.94 18.86 -11.07
CA GLU A 269 18.27 19.11 -11.64
C GLU A 269 19.35 18.54 -10.69
N VAL A 270 20.06 17.51 -11.13
CA VAL A 270 21.18 16.97 -10.35
C VAL A 270 22.42 17.82 -10.58
N ILE A 271 22.66 18.81 -9.71
CA ILE A 271 23.88 19.61 -9.72
C ILE A 271 25.09 18.68 -9.52
N THR A 272 25.88 18.50 -10.57
CA THR A 272 27.07 17.64 -10.56
C THR A 272 28.09 18.11 -9.52
N ARG A 273 28.90 17.19 -8.98
CA ARG A 273 29.99 17.51 -8.02
C ARG A 273 30.93 18.62 -8.50
N ARG A 274 31.11 18.76 -9.82
CA ARG A 274 31.94 19.81 -10.45
C ARG A 274 31.27 21.19 -10.37
N LYS A 275 29.96 21.27 -10.64
CA LYS A 275 29.14 22.49 -10.52
C LYS A 275 29.01 22.90 -9.05
N ARG A 276 28.85 21.94 -8.13
CA ARG A 276 28.81 22.16 -6.67
C ARG A 276 30.11 22.77 -6.11
N ARG A 277 31.29 22.35 -6.60
CA ARG A 277 32.60 22.95 -6.25
C ARG A 277 32.79 24.38 -6.78
N LEU A 278 32.11 24.75 -7.86
CA LEU A 278 32.16 26.10 -8.42
C LEU A 278 31.20 27.04 -7.66
N VAL A 279 30.02 26.56 -7.27
CA VAL A 279 29.05 27.29 -6.43
C VAL A 279 29.63 27.55 -5.03
N ALA A 280 30.27 26.56 -4.41
CA ALA A 280 30.88 26.70 -3.08
C ALA A 280 32.05 27.72 -3.00
N LYS A 281 32.53 28.25 -4.14
CA LYS A 281 33.59 29.26 -4.19
C LYS A 281 33.05 30.70 -4.33
N GLY A 282 31.73 30.93 -4.37
CA GLY A 282 31.21 32.30 -4.54
C GLY A 282 29.68 32.51 -4.43
N ALA A 283 29.00 32.01 -3.40
CA ALA A 283 27.61 32.36 -3.06
C ALA A 283 27.38 31.95 -1.59
N GLU A 284 27.15 32.83 -0.59
CA GLU A 284 25.97 33.69 -0.35
C GLU A 284 24.70 33.19 -1.04
N ASP A 285 23.82 32.56 -0.25
CA ASP A 285 22.45 32.12 -0.56
C ASP A 285 22.22 31.44 -1.92
N PHE A 286 22.41 30.13 -1.94
CA PHE A 286 21.51 29.24 -2.69
C PHE A 286 20.63 28.52 -1.67
N SER A 287 19.76 29.27 -1.00
CA SER A 287 18.52 28.70 -0.50
C SER A 287 17.65 28.47 -1.73
N ASP A 288 17.72 27.27 -2.31
CA ASP A 288 16.65 26.76 -3.18
C ASP A 288 15.44 26.41 -2.27
N GLU A 289 14.99 27.40 -1.49
CA GLU A 289 13.59 27.53 -1.10
C GLU A 289 12.89 28.16 -2.32
N GLU A 290 12.83 27.40 -3.42
CA GLU A 290 11.80 27.68 -4.40
C GLU A 290 10.49 27.24 -3.74
N ASP A 291 9.82 28.23 -3.16
CA ASP A 291 8.40 28.28 -2.89
C ASP A 291 7.60 27.90 -4.17
N GLU A 292 7.62 26.61 -4.55
CA GLU A 292 6.72 26.02 -5.55
C GLU A 292 5.48 25.44 -4.84
N GLU A 293 4.84 26.21 -3.96
CA GLU A 293 3.64 25.76 -3.26
C GLU A 293 2.36 25.77 -4.13
N ASP A 294 2.40 26.31 -5.36
CA ASP A 294 1.17 26.63 -6.10
C ASP A 294 1.07 26.08 -7.54
N SER A 295 1.92 25.13 -7.94
CA SER A 295 1.73 24.40 -9.20
C SER A 295 1.20 22.98 -8.95
N GLU A 296 0.12 22.62 -9.66
CA GLU A 296 -0.44 21.26 -9.68
C GLU A 296 0.61 20.29 -10.26
N LYS A 297 1.42 19.69 -9.39
CA LYS A 297 2.42 18.69 -9.76
C LYS A 297 1.72 17.39 -10.18
N PRO A 298 2.05 16.80 -11.34
CA PRO A 298 1.35 15.62 -11.89
C PRO A 298 1.66 14.30 -11.18
N TYR A 299 2.45 14.34 -10.11
CA TYR A 299 2.91 13.19 -9.34
C TYR A 299 2.54 13.31 -7.85
N PRO A 300 2.34 12.19 -7.14
CA PRO A 300 2.17 12.18 -5.70
C PRO A 300 3.41 12.75 -5.00
N PRO A 301 3.27 13.56 -3.92
CA PRO A 301 4.41 14.12 -3.21
C PRO A 301 5.27 13.05 -2.54
N ARG A 302 4.66 11.97 -2.07
CA ARG A 302 5.28 10.93 -1.23
C ARG A 302 4.77 9.56 -1.69
N ILE A 303 5.69 8.61 -1.85
CA ILE A 303 5.42 7.27 -2.38
C ILE A 303 6.05 6.25 -1.45
N CYS A 304 5.25 5.39 -0.85
CA CYS A 304 5.71 4.22 -0.13
C CYS A 304 5.63 3.00 -1.06
N LEU A 305 6.77 2.31 -1.23
CA LEU A 305 6.82 0.98 -1.83
C LEU A 305 6.53 -0.04 -0.73
N HIS A 306 5.29 -0.53 -0.70
CA HIS A 306 4.80 -1.45 0.31
C HIS A 306 5.44 -2.84 0.18
N SER A 307 5.77 -3.47 1.31
CA SER A 307 6.34 -4.82 1.41
C SER A 307 7.40 -5.10 0.36
N PHE A 308 8.36 -4.18 0.26
CA PHE A 308 9.33 -4.19 -0.83
C PHE A 308 10.17 -5.46 -0.80
N SER A 309 10.15 -6.20 -1.90
CA SER A 309 10.81 -7.50 -2.03
C SER A 309 11.71 -7.59 -3.27
N ALA A 310 12.01 -6.46 -3.92
CA ALA A 310 12.89 -6.40 -5.09
C ALA A 310 14.38 -6.36 -4.69
N SER A 311 15.29 -6.36 -5.67
CA SER A 311 16.74 -6.31 -5.37
C SER A 311 17.22 -4.88 -5.09
N VAL A 312 18.45 -4.77 -4.59
CA VAL A 312 19.14 -3.49 -4.39
C VAL A 312 19.26 -2.69 -5.70
N GLU A 313 19.40 -3.36 -6.85
CA GLU A 313 19.45 -2.71 -8.15
C GLU A 313 18.14 -2.01 -8.49
N VAL A 314 17.00 -2.64 -8.18
CA VAL A 314 15.68 -2.03 -8.33
C VAL A 314 15.52 -0.88 -7.34
N LEU A 315 15.93 -1.06 -6.07
CA LEU A 315 15.88 0.01 -5.07
C LEU A 315 16.64 1.26 -5.55
N LYS A 316 17.83 1.10 -6.12
CA LYS A 316 18.64 2.21 -6.65
C LYS A 316 17.93 3.03 -7.73
N GLN A 317 16.98 2.45 -8.47
CA GLN A 317 16.18 3.20 -9.45
C GLN A 317 15.24 4.17 -8.74
N TYR A 318 14.59 3.72 -7.66
CA TYR A 318 13.72 4.54 -6.82
C TYR A 318 14.48 5.56 -5.96
N LEU A 319 15.77 5.33 -5.68
CA LEU A 319 16.63 6.28 -4.97
C LEU A 319 17.33 7.27 -5.91
N ASN A 320 16.94 7.34 -7.18
CA ASN A 320 17.55 8.27 -8.12
C ASN A 320 17.22 9.72 -7.68
N PRO A 321 18.22 10.59 -7.45
CA PRO A 321 18.01 11.96 -6.98
C PRO A 321 17.25 12.85 -7.98
N THR A 322 17.07 12.42 -9.22
CA THR A 322 16.21 13.12 -10.20
C THR A 322 14.72 12.97 -9.88
N ILE A 323 14.33 11.95 -9.11
CA ILE A 323 12.92 11.71 -8.78
C ILE A 323 12.43 12.86 -7.89
N PRO A 324 11.35 13.56 -8.26
CA PRO A 324 10.89 14.72 -7.49
C PRO A 324 10.02 14.34 -6.29
N ALA A 325 9.44 13.14 -6.28
CA ALA A 325 8.68 12.59 -5.16
C ALA A 325 9.60 12.06 -4.05
N ARG A 326 9.15 12.16 -2.80
CA ARG A 326 9.82 11.52 -1.66
C ARG A 326 9.51 10.03 -1.65
N ILE A 327 10.54 9.20 -1.68
CA ILE A 327 10.38 7.74 -1.67
C ILE A 327 10.61 7.16 -0.26
N PHE A 328 9.68 6.33 0.16
CA PHE A 328 9.74 5.47 1.34
C PHE A 328 9.65 4.00 0.93
N VAL A 329 10.17 3.13 1.78
CA VAL A 329 10.10 1.68 1.63
C VAL A 329 9.67 1.11 2.96
N SER A 330 8.55 0.38 2.96
CA SER A 330 8.08 -0.37 4.12
C SER A 330 8.36 -1.86 3.97
N LEU A 331 8.43 -2.52 5.13
CA LEU A 331 8.85 -3.91 5.30
C LEU A 331 7.96 -4.60 6.31
N SER A 332 7.58 -5.84 6.03
CA SER A 332 6.71 -6.68 6.86
C SER A 332 7.37 -8.02 7.16
N ALA A 333 7.19 -8.53 8.39
CA ALA A 333 7.80 -9.80 8.78
C ALA A 333 7.28 -10.95 7.90
N ALA A 334 5.97 -10.92 7.59
CA ALA A 334 5.29 -11.92 6.78
C ALA A 334 5.88 -12.07 5.36
N VAL A 335 6.31 -10.97 4.72
CA VAL A 335 6.84 -11.00 3.36
C VAL A 335 8.36 -11.10 3.35
N ASN A 336 9.03 -10.35 4.23
CA ASN A 336 10.47 -10.17 4.14
C ASN A 336 11.25 -11.24 4.93
N LEU A 337 10.70 -11.75 6.03
CA LEU A 337 11.37 -12.69 6.94
C LEU A 337 10.85 -14.13 6.82
N SER A 338 10.06 -14.43 5.80
CA SER A 338 9.42 -15.75 5.64
C SER A 338 10.40 -16.90 5.36
N THR A 339 11.60 -16.61 4.84
CA THR A 339 12.63 -17.59 4.49
C THR A 339 14.04 -17.00 4.66
N ASP A 340 15.06 -17.85 4.86
CA ASP A 340 16.46 -17.41 4.92
C ASP A 340 16.90 -16.62 3.67
N ALA A 341 16.40 -17.03 2.50
CA ALA A 341 16.71 -16.38 1.24
C ALA A 341 16.07 -14.98 1.12
N SER A 342 14.81 -14.83 1.55
CA SER A 342 14.14 -13.52 1.58
C SER A 342 14.77 -12.60 2.63
N CYS A 343 15.15 -13.16 3.78
CA CYS A 343 15.84 -12.45 4.86
C CYS A 343 17.21 -11.91 4.40
N THR A 344 18.05 -12.76 3.82
CA THR A 344 19.37 -12.32 3.29
C THR A 344 19.24 -11.24 2.22
N LYS A 345 18.21 -11.33 1.37
CA LYS A 345 17.95 -10.33 0.35
C LYS A 345 17.50 -9.01 0.96
N ILE A 346 16.66 -9.04 2.00
CA ILE A 346 16.15 -7.82 2.62
C ILE A 346 17.22 -7.11 3.44
N ASP A 347 18.13 -7.86 4.06
CA ASP A 347 19.33 -7.34 4.71
C ASP A 347 20.14 -6.42 3.78
N GLU A 348 20.38 -6.87 2.55
CA GLU A 348 21.11 -6.09 1.55
C GLU A 348 20.36 -4.81 1.15
N VAL A 349 19.04 -4.89 1.00
CA VAL A 349 18.16 -3.75 0.73
C VAL A 349 18.20 -2.75 1.88
N LEU A 350 18.06 -3.21 3.13
CA LEU A 350 18.10 -2.39 4.33
C LEU A 350 19.43 -1.65 4.49
N ARG A 351 20.56 -2.32 4.25
CA ARG A 351 21.89 -1.67 4.27
C ARG A 351 22.03 -0.59 3.20
N ALA A 352 21.34 -0.74 2.06
CA ALA A 352 21.40 0.22 0.95
C ALA A 352 20.36 1.36 1.04
N LEU A 353 19.26 1.14 1.77
CA LEU A 353 18.16 2.09 1.94
C LEU A 353 18.60 3.27 2.83
N PRO A 354 18.33 4.54 2.49
CA PRO A 354 18.58 5.66 3.38
C PRO A 354 17.81 5.53 4.69
N ASP A 355 18.42 5.94 5.80
CA ASP A 355 17.84 5.82 7.14
C ASP A 355 16.50 6.56 7.29
N ASP A 356 16.33 7.65 6.54
CA ASP A 356 15.13 8.49 6.53
C ASP A 356 14.00 7.94 5.63
N SER A 357 14.25 6.88 4.85
CA SER A 357 13.30 6.27 3.93
C SER A 357 12.64 4.99 4.49
N VAL A 358 13.05 4.54 5.68
CA VAL A 358 12.59 3.27 6.26
C VAL A 358 11.26 3.44 6.95
N LEU A 359 10.27 2.66 6.55
CA LEU A 359 8.99 2.48 7.24
C LEU A 359 8.85 1.01 7.68
N ILE A 360 7.98 0.75 8.64
CA ILE A 360 7.65 -0.60 9.11
C ILE A 360 6.15 -0.80 9.02
N GLU A 361 5.75 -2.02 8.69
CA GLU A 361 4.35 -2.41 8.60
C GLU A 361 4.14 -3.85 9.06
N SER A 362 2.90 -4.19 9.39
CA SER A 362 2.55 -5.59 9.68
C SER A 362 2.10 -6.36 8.44
N ASP A 363 1.43 -5.69 7.49
CA ASP A 363 0.71 -6.32 6.37
C ASP A 363 -0.32 -7.38 6.82
N LEU A 364 -0.82 -7.28 8.06
CA LEU A 364 -1.76 -8.25 8.61
C LEU A 364 -3.22 -7.84 8.43
N HIS A 365 -4.04 -8.86 8.23
CA HIS A 365 -5.50 -8.78 8.07
C HIS A 365 -6.27 -8.72 9.40
N ILE A 366 -5.57 -8.82 10.55
CA ILE A 366 -6.14 -8.81 11.90
C ILE A 366 -5.41 -7.79 12.77
N ALA A 367 -6.16 -6.99 13.53
CA ALA A 367 -5.63 -6.17 14.62
C ALA A 367 -5.37 -7.02 15.88
N GLY A 368 -4.68 -6.43 16.87
CA GLY A 368 -4.38 -7.09 18.15
C GLY A 368 -2.95 -7.63 18.27
N GLU A 369 -2.75 -8.56 19.22
CA GLU A 369 -1.42 -8.99 19.69
C GLU A 369 -0.52 -9.55 18.57
N HIS A 370 -1.09 -10.26 17.59
CA HIS A 370 -0.32 -10.79 16.45
C HIS A 370 0.27 -9.68 15.57
N MET A 371 -0.48 -8.60 15.37
CA MET A 371 0.00 -7.41 14.65
C MET A 371 1.14 -6.75 15.42
N GLU A 372 0.99 -6.57 16.73
CA GLU A 372 2.03 -5.97 17.57
C GLU A 372 3.31 -6.80 17.60
N LYS A 373 3.19 -8.12 17.67
CA LYS A 373 4.35 -9.02 17.61
C LYS A 373 5.06 -8.92 16.27
N ALA A 374 4.33 -8.91 15.16
CA ALA A 374 4.91 -8.74 13.83
C ALA A 374 5.64 -7.40 13.67
N LEU A 375 5.08 -6.32 14.23
CA LEU A 375 5.75 -5.01 14.29
C LEU A 375 7.03 -5.11 15.12
N GLU A 376 6.97 -5.58 16.36
CA GLU A 376 8.15 -5.71 17.23
C GLU A 376 9.28 -6.49 16.54
N ASP A 377 8.97 -7.64 15.94
CA ASP A 377 9.94 -8.47 15.24
C ASP A 377 10.62 -7.72 14.09
N MET A 378 9.84 -6.98 13.29
CA MET A 378 10.39 -6.20 12.18
C MET A 378 11.19 -4.98 12.65
N TYR A 379 10.73 -4.25 13.67
CA TYR A 379 11.49 -3.13 14.24
C TYR A 379 12.84 -3.59 14.78
N ARG A 380 12.87 -4.71 15.52
CA ARG A 380 14.12 -5.30 16.03
C ARG A 380 15.06 -5.70 14.90
N HIS A 381 14.55 -6.42 13.90
CA HIS A 381 15.34 -6.87 12.76
C HIS A 381 15.94 -5.69 11.97
N VAL A 382 15.14 -4.64 11.70
CA VAL A 382 15.64 -3.43 11.02
C VAL A 382 16.73 -2.76 11.85
N CYS A 383 16.54 -2.60 13.16
CA CYS A 383 17.55 -1.99 14.03
C CYS A 383 18.86 -2.80 14.03
N GLU A 384 18.77 -4.14 14.08
CA GLU A 384 19.92 -5.03 14.01
C GLU A 384 20.70 -4.85 12.70
N VAL A 385 20.02 -4.94 11.55
CA VAL A 385 20.66 -4.83 10.22
C VAL A 385 21.26 -3.44 10.01
N LYS A 386 20.61 -2.40 10.52
CA LYS A 386 21.06 -1.01 10.43
C LYS A 386 22.14 -0.65 11.45
N GLY A 387 22.36 -1.48 12.46
CA GLY A 387 23.23 -1.16 13.60
C GLY A 387 22.72 0.02 14.42
N TRP A 388 21.39 0.19 14.50
CA TRP A 388 20.77 1.20 15.35
C TRP A 388 20.48 0.62 16.73
N GLU A 389 20.72 1.41 17.78
CA GLU A 389 20.15 1.12 19.09
C GLU A 389 18.61 1.13 19.00
N LEU A 390 17.95 0.19 19.66
CA LEU A 390 16.52 -0.08 19.44
C LEU A 390 15.64 1.16 19.66
N GLU A 391 15.83 1.90 20.75
CA GLU A 391 15.08 3.14 21.02
C GLU A 391 15.31 4.22 19.95
N GLU A 392 16.55 4.37 19.49
CA GLU A 392 16.89 5.36 18.47
C GLU A 392 16.33 4.95 17.10
N GLY A 393 16.33 3.66 16.78
CA GLY A 393 15.71 3.11 15.58
C GLY A 393 14.20 3.34 15.57
N VAL A 394 13.51 3.10 16.69
CA VAL A 394 12.07 3.38 16.82
C VAL A 394 11.77 4.87 16.62
N LYS A 395 12.53 5.79 17.24
CA LYS A 395 12.36 7.24 17.02
C LYS A 395 12.59 7.65 15.57
N LYS A 396 13.60 7.08 14.91
CA LYS A 396 13.87 7.32 13.48
C LYS A 396 12.69 6.89 12.61
N ILE A 397 12.20 5.67 12.81
CA ILE A 397 11.07 5.13 12.02
C ILE A 397 9.80 5.95 12.28
N ALA A 398 9.54 6.34 13.53
CA ALA A 398 8.42 7.22 13.85
C ALA A 398 8.50 8.57 13.13
N LYS A 399 9.69 9.18 13.09
CA LYS A 399 9.92 10.42 12.32
C LYS A 399 9.70 10.21 10.82
N ASN A 400 10.16 9.09 10.26
CA ASN A 400 9.95 8.76 8.85
C ASN A 400 8.46 8.58 8.53
N TYR A 401 7.71 7.94 9.44
CA TYR A 401 6.26 7.80 9.33
C TYR A 401 5.55 9.16 9.42
N GLU A 402 5.98 10.03 10.34
CA GLU A 402 5.50 11.42 10.44
C GLU A 402 5.71 12.17 9.11
N GLU A 403 6.92 12.11 8.53
CA GLU A 403 7.23 12.70 7.22
C GLU A 403 6.37 12.06 6.11
N PHE A 404 6.13 10.75 6.15
CA PHE A 404 5.28 10.06 5.17
C PHE A 404 3.83 10.54 5.20
N ILE A 405 3.25 10.73 6.38
CA ILE A 405 1.86 11.17 6.51
C ILE A 405 1.73 12.68 6.27
N PHE A 406 2.57 13.51 6.91
CA PHE A 406 2.41 14.97 6.88
C PHE A 406 3.26 15.67 5.81
N GLY A 407 4.39 15.10 5.41
CA GLY A 407 5.35 15.71 4.49
C GLY A 407 6.19 16.83 5.06
N GLN A 408 6.49 16.77 6.35
CA GLN A 408 7.28 17.76 7.08
C GLN A 408 8.54 17.13 7.66
#